data_AF-A0A5D0G335-F1
#
_entry.id   AF-A0A5D0G335-F1
#
_cell.length_a   1.000
_cell.length_b   1.000
_cell.length_c   1.000
_cell.angle_alpha   90.00
_cell.angle_beta   90.00
_cell.angle_gamma   90.00
#
_symmetry.space_group_name_H-M   'P 1'
#
loop_
_entity.id
_entity.type
_entity.pdbx_description
1 polymer ?
#
loop_
_entity_poly.entity_id
_entity_poly.type
_entity_poly.pdbx_seq_one_letter_code
_entity_poly.pdbx_strand_id
1 'polypeptide(L)'
;MTATQYQNLVSPLLSNKLEGLDVVEEWRAFTGVNYQYSPRVDIAAGPFSVAPYNNQTAEYNNILRNDNIDAFLKQIYDCHVENIGEEWLNEIKIPEFDFLTRKNQNARCFLAIEIENSSTRKHIMGSMINAASLGRIGIGIAYNESVKRTFVRILNYMAFLKRVEKNTYDTTNFMILTKEQFQEIITP
;
A
#
# COMPACT_ATOMS: atom_id res chain seq x y z
N MET A 1 3.83 -21.92 -3.61
CA MET A 1 4.26 -20.67 -4.28
C MET A 1 4.97 -19.81 -3.23
N THR A 2 6.09 -19.19 -3.58
CA THR A 2 6.84 -18.25 -2.72
C THR A 2 6.31 -16.82 -2.90
N ALA A 3 6.74 -15.87 -2.06
CA ALA A 3 6.40 -14.45 -2.23
C ALA A 3 6.92 -13.90 -3.57
N THR A 4 8.17 -14.21 -3.94
CA THR A 4 8.76 -13.83 -5.24
C THR A 4 8.02 -14.46 -6.42
N GLN A 5 7.63 -15.74 -6.33
CA GLN A 5 6.84 -16.36 -7.40
C GLN A 5 5.47 -15.69 -7.55
N TYR A 6 4.88 -15.25 -6.45
CA TYR A 6 3.61 -14.52 -6.47
C TYR A 6 3.77 -13.11 -7.03
N GLN A 7 4.82 -12.37 -6.64
CA GLN A 7 5.19 -11.08 -7.23
C GLN A 7 5.29 -11.19 -8.76
N ASN A 8 6.11 -12.11 -9.27
CA ASN A 8 6.28 -12.33 -10.71
C ASN A 8 4.97 -12.70 -11.43
N LEU A 9 4.02 -13.32 -10.72
CA LEU A 9 2.70 -13.66 -11.26
C LEU A 9 1.80 -12.42 -11.36
N VAL A 10 1.77 -11.60 -10.30
CA VAL A 10 0.81 -10.49 -10.20
C VAL A 10 1.27 -9.21 -10.88
N SER A 11 2.57 -8.94 -10.99
CA SER A 11 3.09 -7.73 -11.64
C SER A 11 2.58 -7.53 -13.09
N PRO A 12 2.61 -8.52 -14.00
CA PRO A 12 2.08 -8.32 -15.35
C PRO A 12 0.55 -8.13 -15.37
N LEU A 13 -0.18 -8.81 -14.48
CA LEU A 13 -1.64 -8.65 -14.35
C LEU A 13 -1.99 -7.25 -13.85
N LEU A 14 -1.25 -6.76 -12.86
CA LEU A 14 -1.39 -5.41 -12.32
C LEU A 14 -1.06 -4.35 -13.38
N SER A 15 -0.01 -4.57 -14.19
CA SER A 15 0.34 -3.68 -15.31
C SER A 15 -0.79 -3.56 -16.31
N ASN A 16 -1.45 -4.68 -16.66
CA ASN A 16 -2.63 -4.66 -17.53
C ASN A 16 -3.82 -3.95 -16.87
N LYS A 17 -4.04 -4.15 -15.56
CA LYS A 17 -5.12 -3.50 -14.81
C LYS A 17 -4.93 -1.98 -14.70
N LEU A 18 -3.67 -1.53 -14.65
CA LEU A 18 -3.26 -0.14 -14.52
C LEU A 18 -2.72 0.42 -15.84
N GLU A 19 -3.42 0.15 -16.95
CA GLU A 19 -3.02 0.58 -18.28
C GLU A 19 -2.62 2.07 -18.29
N GLY A 20 -1.41 2.35 -18.79
CA GLY A 20 -0.83 3.70 -18.83
C GLY A 20 0.04 4.07 -17.63
N LEU A 21 0.14 3.23 -16.60
CA LEU A 21 1.08 3.40 -15.48
C LEU A 21 2.28 2.45 -15.59
N ASP A 22 3.45 2.95 -15.20
CA ASP A 22 4.66 2.13 -15.13
C ASP A 22 4.64 1.25 -13.87
N VAL A 23 4.52 -0.07 -14.03
CA VAL A 23 4.63 -1.03 -12.91
C VAL A 23 6.05 -1.59 -12.85
N VAL A 24 6.70 -1.44 -11.69
CA VAL A 24 8.09 -1.83 -11.46
C VAL A 24 8.18 -2.71 -10.22
N GLU A 25 8.80 -3.88 -10.36
CA GLU A 25 9.14 -4.77 -9.25
C GLU A 25 10.37 -4.25 -8.50
N GLU A 26 10.41 -4.52 -7.20
CA GLU A 26 11.59 -4.30 -6.37
C GLU A 26 12.13 -2.86 -6.42
N TRP A 27 11.21 -1.90 -6.49
CA TRP A 27 11.48 -0.50 -6.80
C TRP A 27 12.12 0.25 -5.63
N ARG A 28 13.15 1.05 -5.92
CA ARG A 28 13.86 1.90 -4.95
C ARG A 28 13.51 3.36 -5.20
N ALA A 29 12.97 4.01 -4.17
CA ALA A 29 12.50 5.40 -4.28
C ALA A 29 13.63 6.43 -4.47
N PHE A 30 14.80 6.18 -3.89
CA PHE A 30 15.93 7.11 -3.97
C PHE A 30 17.13 6.41 -4.61
N THR A 31 17.49 6.86 -5.81
CA THR A 31 18.69 6.42 -6.53
C THR A 31 19.75 7.52 -6.49
N GLY A 32 21.01 7.14 -6.27
CA GLY A 32 22.14 8.10 -6.26
C GLY A 32 22.30 8.94 -4.98
N VAL A 33 21.50 8.71 -3.92
CA VAL A 33 21.60 9.41 -2.63
C VAL A 33 22.22 8.48 -1.58
N ASN A 34 23.54 8.53 -1.41
CA ASN A 34 24.27 7.58 -0.55
C ASN A 34 24.07 7.77 0.96
N TYR A 35 23.51 8.91 1.40
CA TYR A 35 23.35 9.24 2.83
C TYR A 35 21.94 9.00 3.37
N GLN A 36 21.01 8.56 2.53
CA GLN A 36 19.62 8.36 2.91
C GLN A 36 19.22 6.90 2.68
N TYR A 37 18.53 6.31 3.66
CA TYR A 37 17.90 5.01 3.47
C TYR A 37 16.84 5.10 2.37
N SER A 38 16.97 4.25 1.34
CA SER A 38 15.94 4.07 0.33
C SER A 38 15.20 2.77 0.60
N PRO A 39 13.93 2.82 1.04
CA PRO A 39 13.10 1.63 1.05
C PRO A 39 13.03 1.03 -0.36
N ARG A 40 12.96 -0.31 -0.39
CA ARG A 40 12.69 -1.10 -1.58
C ARG A 40 11.36 -1.78 -1.35
N VAL A 41 10.36 -1.43 -2.15
CA VAL A 41 9.03 -2.05 -2.08
C VAL A 41 8.95 -3.16 -3.11
N ASP A 42 8.15 -4.19 -2.82
CA ASP A 42 8.03 -5.34 -3.71
C ASP A 42 7.46 -4.94 -5.09
N ILE A 43 6.41 -4.10 -5.14
CA ILE A 43 5.88 -3.59 -6.41
C ILE A 43 5.52 -2.11 -6.26
N ALA A 44 5.83 -1.30 -7.25
CA ALA A 44 5.39 0.10 -7.32
C ALA A 44 4.77 0.42 -8.66
N ALA A 45 3.74 1.29 -8.68
CA ALA A 45 3.13 1.83 -9.89
C ALA A 45 3.35 3.34 -9.96
N GLY A 46 3.88 3.82 -11.08
CA GLY A 46 4.18 5.22 -11.37
C GLY A 46 2.95 6.02 -11.81
N PRO A 47 3.10 7.33 -12.10
CA PRO A 47 4.37 8.03 -12.33
C PRO A 47 5.22 8.17 -11.06
N PHE A 48 6.54 8.18 -11.22
CA PHE A 48 7.47 8.19 -10.09
C PHE A 48 8.00 9.60 -9.78
N SER A 49 7.84 10.05 -8.54
CA SER A 49 8.36 11.32 -8.00
C SER A 49 9.70 11.05 -7.30
N VAL A 50 10.75 10.83 -8.09
CA VAL A 50 12.13 10.55 -7.58
C VAL A 50 13.02 11.77 -7.51
N ALA A 51 12.71 12.82 -8.29
CA ALA A 51 13.50 14.04 -8.32
C ALA A 51 13.19 14.95 -7.12
N PRO A 52 14.20 15.57 -6.49
CA PRO A 52 13.97 16.57 -5.46
C PRO A 52 13.05 17.69 -5.95
N TYR A 53 12.14 18.15 -5.09
CA TYR A 53 11.21 19.27 -5.31
C TYR A 53 10.12 19.07 -6.38
N ASN A 54 10.09 17.93 -7.08
CA ASN A 54 9.04 17.62 -8.04
C ASN A 54 8.07 16.59 -7.44
N ASN A 55 6.94 17.05 -6.90
CA ASN A 55 5.84 16.17 -6.56
C ASN A 55 4.95 15.88 -7.78
N GLN A 56 4.32 14.71 -7.79
CA GLN A 56 3.40 14.29 -8.86
C GLN A 56 1.94 14.37 -8.40
N THR A 57 1.65 15.25 -7.44
CA THR A 57 0.37 15.26 -6.72
C THR A 57 -0.82 15.57 -7.63
N ALA A 58 -0.66 16.52 -8.54
CA ALA A 58 -1.68 16.84 -9.53
C ALA A 58 -1.94 15.64 -10.46
N GLU A 59 -0.89 14.94 -10.87
CA GLU A 59 -0.99 13.78 -11.74
C GLU A 59 -1.67 12.60 -11.05
N TYR A 60 -1.31 12.30 -9.79
CA TYR A 60 -2.02 11.30 -8.99
C TYR A 60 -3.51 11.63 -8.83
N ASN A 61 -3.87 12.91 -8.68
CA ASN A 61 -5.27 13.32 -8.63
C ASN A 61 -5.98 13.12 -9.97
N ASN A 62 -5.29 13.25 -11.09
CA ASN A 62 -5.85 12.96 -12.42
C ASN A 62 -6.05 11.46 -12.63
N ILE A 63 -5.08 10.64 -12.21
CA ILE A 63 -5.17 9.17 -12.26
C ILE A 63 -6.39 8.66 -11.47
N LEU A 64 -6.65 9.24 -10.29
CA LEU A 64 -7.84 8.91 -9.48
C LEU A 64 -9.18 9.29 -10.13
N ARG A 65 -9.19 10.07 -11.22
CA ARG A 65 -10.42 10.38 -11.97
C ARG A 65 -10.70 9.39 -13.10
N ASN A 66 -9.80 8.43 -13.35
CA ASN A 66 -10.04 7.37 -14.31
C ASN A 66 -11.00 6.34 -13.68
N ASP A 67 -12.14 6.12 -14.32
CA ASP A 67 -13.21 5.24 -13.79
C ASP A 67 -12.74 3.80 -13.56
N ASN A 68 -11.85 3.27 -14.41
CA ASN A 68 -11.32 1.91 -14.25
C ASN A 68 -10.41 1.81 -13.02
N ILE A 69 -9.57 2.83 -12.80
CA ILE A 69 -8.67 2.88 -11.65
C ILE A 69 -9.47 3.12 -10.36
N ASP A 70 -10.46 4.02 -10.39
CA ASP A 70 -11.35 4.26 -9.25
C ASP A 70 -12.12 2.99 -8.87
N ALA A 71 -12.72 2.29 -9.83
CA ALA A 71 -13.41 1.02 -9.60
C ALA A 71 -12.47 -0.05 -9.03
N PHE A 72 -11.26 -0.17 -9.58
CA PHE A 72 -10.23 -1.07 -9.07
C PHE A 72 -9.87 -0.76 -7.61
N LEU A 73 -9.62 0.51 -7.29
CA LEU A 73 -9.27 0.93 -5.94
C LEU A 73 -10.42 0.79 -4.94
N LYS A 74 -11.67 0.94 -5.38
CA LYS A 74 -12.86 0.67 -4.55
C LYS A 74 -12.96 -0.80 -4.18
N GLN A 75 -12.73 -1.71 -5.12
CA GLN A 75 -12.68 -3.16 -4.80
C GLN A 75 -11.59 -3.46 -3.75
N ILE A 76 -10.42 -2.82 -3.88
CA ILE A 76 -9.34 -2.94 -2.90
C ILE A 76 -9.77 -2.41 -1.52
N TYR A 77 -10.44 -1.25 -1.51
CA TYR A 77 -10.95 -0.64 -0.29
C TYR A 77 -12.02 -1.51 0.40
N ASP A 78 -12.94 -2.10 -0.37
CA ASP A 78 -13.97 -2.98 0.16
C ASP A 78 -13.35 -4.22 0.82
N CYS A 79 -12.37 -4.86 0.17
CA CYS A 79 -11.60 -5.95 0.78
C CYS A 79 -10.83 -5.51 2.04
N HIS A 80 -10.29 -4.28 2.05
CA HIS A 80 -9.61 -3.74 3.22
C HIS A 80 -10.57 -3.56 4.40
N VAL A 81 -11.76 -3.03 4.16
CA VAL A 81 -12.83 -2.89 5.16
C VAL A 81 -13.22 -4.26 5.70
N GLU A 82 -13.46 -5.23 4.82
CA GLU A 82 -13.78 -6.61 5.19
C GLU A 82 -12.67 -7.23 6.05
N ASN A 83 -11.41 -7.05 5.67
CA ASN A 83 -10.26 -7.64 6.37
C ASN A 83 -9.99 -7.04 7.74
N ILE A 84 -10.34 -5.77 7.95
CA ILE A 84 -10.31 -5.17 9.27
C ILE A 84 -11.45 -5.75 10.12
N GLY A 85 -12.64 -5.89 9.52
CA GLY A 85 -13.82 -6.47 10.15
C GLY A 85 -14.31 -5.71 11.39
N GLU A 86 -15.28 -6.31 12.08
CA GLU A 86 -15.85 -5.79 13.33
C GLU A 86 -15.11 -6.35 14.55
N GLU A 87 -13.81 -6.06 14.70
CA GLU A 87 -13.13 -6.41 15.95
C GLU A 87 -13.61 -5.51 17.11
N TRP A 88 -14.09 -6.11 18.19
CA TRP A 88 -14.75 -5.44 19.32
C TRP A 88 -13.84 -4.50 20.15
N LEU A 89 -12.54 -4.45 19.85
CA LEU A 89 -11.51 -3.63 20.50
C LEU A 89 -10.78 -2.71 19.50
N ASN A 90 -11.40 -2.42 18.36
CA ASN A 90 -10.74 -1.70 17.28
C ASN A 90 -10.62 -0.21 17.58
N GLU A 91 -9.40 0.26 17.76
CA GLU A 91 -9.01 1.67 17.72
C GLU A 91 -9.00 2.19 16.29
N ILE A 92 -9.00 1.28 15.31
CA ILE A 92 -8.97 1.61 13.88
C ILE A 92 -10.29 2.29 13.50
N LYS A 93 -10.19 3.55 13.08
CA LYS A 93 -11.24 4.24 12.36
C LYS A 93 -10.91 4.18 10.87
N ILE A 94 -11.66 3.38 10.12
CA ILE A 94 -11.47 3.30 8.67
C ILE A 94 -11.91 4.64 8.08
N PRO A 95 -11.02 5.38 7.40
CA PRO A 95 -11.38 6.64 6.76
C PRO A 95 -12.25 6.40 5.52
N GLU A 96 -13.04 7.39 5.13
CA GLU A 96 -13.69 7.40 3.82
C GLU A 96 -12.67 7.21 2.68
N PHE A 97 -13.08 6.50 1.63
CA PHE A 97 -12.24 6.16 0.48
C PHE A 97 -11.53 7.38 -0.13
N ASP A 98 -12.25 8.49 -0.34
CA ASP A 98 -11.69 9.73 -0.89
C ASP A 98 -10.64 10.36 0.02
N PHE A 99 -10.81 10.25 1.33
CA PHE A 99 -9.83 10.74 2.29
C PHE A 99 -8.58 9.87 2.27
N LEU A 100 -8.74 8.54 2.25
CA LEU A 100 -7.65 7.57 2.23
C LEU A 100 -6.75 7.78 1.00
N THR A 101 -7.35 7.79 -0.19
CA THR A 101 -6.63 7.90 -1.47
C THR A 101 -5.98 9.27 -1.68
N ARG A 102 -6.38 10.29 -0.90
CA ARG A 102 -5.81 11.64 -0.92
C ARG A 102 -4.94 11.94 0.30
N LYS A 103 -4.68 10.98 1.17
CA LYS A 103 -3.96 11.26 2.41
C LYS A 103 -2.48 11.59 2.17
N ASN A 104 -1.76 10.82 1.35
CA ASN A 104 -0.34 11.06 1.09
C ASN A 104 -0.11 12.01 -0.09
N GLN A 105 -0.04 13.32 0.19
CA GLN A 105 0.17 14.35 -0.82
C GLN A 105 1.61 14.49 -1.31
N ASN A 106 2.59 13.83 -0.67
CA ASN A 106 4.01 13.87 -1.05
C ASN A 106 4.53 12.47 -1.39
N ALA A 107 3.68 11.66 -2.01
CA ALA A 107 4.01 10.32 -2.42
C ALA A 107 5.08 10.28 -3.53
N ARG A 108 5.89 9.22 -3.51
CA ARG A 108 6.96 8.93 -4.47
C ARG A 108 6.50 8.07 -5.64
N CYS A 109 5.39 7.36 -5.49
CA CYS A 109 4.71 6.62 -6.55
C CYS A 109 3.20 6.65 -6.33
N PHE A 110 2.42 6.23 -7.33
CA PHE A 110 0.97 6.13 -7.20
C PHE A 110 0.59 4.96 -6.27
N LEU A 111 1.04 3.75 -6.57
CA LEU A 111 0.87 2.59 -5.68
C LEU A 111 2.21 2.10 -5.16
N ALA A 112 2.25 1.70 -3.90
CA ALA A 112 3.35 0.94 -3.30
C ALA A 112 2.79 -0.31 -2.63
N ILE A 113 3.30 -1.48 -3.01
CA ILE A 113 2.78 -2.79 -2.59
C ILE A 113 3.90 -3.57 -1.91
N GLU A 114 3.58 -4.16 -0.76
CA GLU A 114 4.46 -5.08 -0.02
C GLU A 114 3.73 -6.42 0.19
N ILE A 115 4.41 -7.53 -0.08
CA ILE A 115 3.90 -8.90 -0.03
C ILE A 115 4.55 -9.62 1.16
N GLU A 116 3.76 -9.89 2.18
CA GLU A 116 4.25 -10.45 3.44
C GLU A 116 3.81 -11.89 3.66
N ASN A 117 4.75 -12.79 3.97
CA ASN A 117 4.48 -14.22 4.17
C ASN A 117 4.89 -14.75 5.56
N SER A 118 6.17 -14.67 5.92
CA SER A 118 6.68 -15.25 7.18
C SER A 118 7.62 -14.32 7.92
N SER A 119 7.50 -13.02 7.69
CA SER A 119 8.37 -12.01 8.27
C SER A 119 8.03 -11.75 9.74
N THR A 120 9.01 -11.24 10.50
CA THR A 120 8.78 -10.85 11.89
C THR A 120 7.83 -9.65 11.95
N ARG A 121 7.17 -9.45 13.11
CA ARG A 121 6.29 -8.27 13.31
C ARG A 121 6.99 -6.94 13.06
N LYS A 122 8.30 -6.85 13.32
CA LYS A 122 9.11 -5.66 13.05
C LYS A 122 9.26 -5.40 11.55
N HIS A 123 9.46 -6.46 10.76
CA HIS A 123 9.52 -6.35 9.31
C HIS A 123 8.18 -5.94 8.73
N ILE A 124 7.09 -6.61 9.11
CA ILE A 124 5.73 -6.29 8.65
C ILE A 124 5.36 -4.83 8.96
N MET A 125 5.73 -4.34 10.15
CA MET A 125 5.55 -2.92 10.50
C MET A 125 6.39 -2.00 9.62
N GLY A 126 7.63 -2.37 9.32
CA GLY A 126 8.49 -1.64 8.39
C GLY A 126 7.89 -1.56 6.98
N SER A 127 7.38 -2.68 6.45
CA SER A 127 6.72 -2.76 5.15
C SER A 127 5.49 -1.87 5.09
N MET A 128 4.64 -1.88 6.13
CA MET A 128 3.51 -0.95 6.24
C MET A 128 3.95 0.51 6.19
N ILE A 129 4.99 0.88 6.95
CA ILE A 129 5.50 2.26 6.98
C ILE A 129 6.07 2.63 5.61
N ASN A 130 6.84 1.76 4.97
CA ASN A 130 7.46 2.02 3.68
C ASN A 130 6.41 2.23 2.58
N ALA A 131 5.44 1.30 2.47
CA ALA A 131 4.36 1.41 1.49
C ALA A 131 3.50 2.66 1.72
N ALA A 132 3.11 2.93 2.97
CA ALA A 132 2.34 4.14 3.32
C ALA A 132 3.12 5.43 3.00
N SER A 133 4.44 5.43 3.26
CA SER A 133 5.32 6.57 3.02
C SER A 133 5.51 6.88 1.54
N LEU A 134 5.73 5.83 0.74
CA LEU A 134 6.12 5.96 -0.66
C LEU A 134 4.92 6.06 -1.59
N GLY A 135 3.89 5.24 -1.37
CA GLY A 135 2.70 5.21 -2.22
C GLY A 135 1.77 6.37 -1.92
N ARG A 136 1.10 6.88 -2.95
CA ARG A 136 -0.12 7.67 -2.77
C ARG A 136 -1.12 6.81 -2.01
N ILE A 137 -1.18 5.54 -2.40
CA ILE A 137 -1.87 4.44 -1.74
C ILE A 137 -0.83 3.34 -1.46
N GLY A 138 -0.74 2.90 -0.22
CA GLY A 138 0.04 1.73 0.19
C GLY A 138 -0.85 0.49 0.25
N ILE A 139 -0.33 -0.67 -0.14
CA ILE A 139 -1.04 -1.94 -0.09
C ILE A 139 -0.16 -3.01 0.55
N GLY A 140 -0.68 -3.68 1.58
CA GLY A 140 -0.08 -4.87 2.17
C GLY A 140 -0.82 -6.11 1.72
N ILE A 141 -0.14 -7.01 1.01
CA ILE A 141 -0.66 -8.31 0.64
C ILE A 141 -0.24 -9.33 1.69
N ALA A 142 -1.21 -9.78 2.48
CA ALA A 142 -1.06 -10.87 3.43
C ALA A 142 -1.10 -12.21 2.70
N TYR A 143 0.02 -12.94 2.68
CA TYR A 143 0.12 -14.25 2.03
C TYR A 143 -0.66 -15.35 2.77
N ASN A 144 -0.94 -15.13 4.05
CA ASN A 144 -1.66 -16.06 4.92
C ASN A 144 -2.36 -15.31 6.06
N GLU A 145 -3.26 -16.02 6.74
CA GLU A 145 -4.09 -15.47 7.82
C GLU A 145 -3.28 -14.94 9.01
N SER A 146 -2.13 -15.55 9.31
CA SER A 146 -1.26 -15.09 10.41
C SER A 146 -0.67 -13.70 10.12
N VAL A 147 -0.24 -13.47 8.87
CA VAL A 147 0.22 -12.16 8.42
C VAL A 147 -0.92 -11.15 8.41
N LYS A 148 -2.10 -11.53 7.91
CA LYS A 148 -3.30 -10.66 7.89
C LYS A 148 -3.61 -10.14 9.29
N ARG A 149 -3.71 -11.05 10.27
CA ARG A 149 -3.91 -10.70 11.69
C ARG A 149 -2.80 -9.82 12.24
N THR A 150 -1.56 -10.01 11.78
CA THR A 150 -0.44 -9.17 12.19
C THR A 150 -0.54 -7.76 11.64
N PHE A 151 -0.91 -7.58 10.35
CA PHE A 151 -1.18 -6.26 9.78
C PHE A 151 -2.29 -5.52 10.54
N VAL A 152 -3.43 -6.18 10.79
CA VAL A 152 -4.56 -5.58 11.53
C VAL A 152 -4.13 -5.16 12.94
N ARG A 153 -3.40 -6.02 13.67
CA ARG A 153 -2.87 -5.67 14.99
C ARG A 153 -1.91 -4.48 14.97
N ILE A 154 -1.08 -4.37 13.93
CA ILE A 154 -0.18 -3.22 13.76
C ILE A 154 -0.98 -1.96 13.47
N LEU A 155 -1.98 -2.00 12.60
CA LEU A 155 -2.87 -0.85 12.36
C LEU A 155 -3.58 -0.42 13.65
N ASN A 156 -4.11 -1.38 14.42
CA ASN A 156 -4.76 -1.10 15.70
C ASN A 156 -3.79 -0.43 16.69
N TYR A 157 -2.54 -0.90 16.73
CA TYR A 157 -1.49 -0.28 17.54
C TYR A 157 -1.16 1.16 17.07
N MET A 158 -1.06 1.40 15.75
CA MET A 158 -0.82 2.76 15.23
C MET A 158 -1.99 3.71 15.55
N ALA A 159 -3.23 3.20 15.46
CA ALA A 159 -4.42 3.95 15.82
C ALA A 159 -4.45 4.27 17.32
N PHE A 160 -4.11 3.30 18.19
CA PHE A 160 -3.93 3.52 19.62
C PHE A 160 -2.90 4.62 19.90
N LEU A 161 -1.70 4.53 19.30
CA LEU A 161 -0.65 5.53 19.49
C LEU A 161 -1.10 6.94 19.08
N LYS A 162 -1.84 7.04 17.97
CA LYS A 162 -2.42 8.30 17.49
C LYS A 162 -3.44 8.86 18.48
N ARG A 163 -4.32 8.01 19.01
CA ARG A 163 -5.35 8.41 19.99
C ARG A 163 -4.76 8.93 21.29
N VAL A 164 -3.67 8.33 21.78
CA VAL A 164 -2.97 8.76 23.00
C VAL A 164 -1.90 9.83 22.73
N GLU A 165 -1.96 10.49 21.57
CA GLU A 165 -1.10 11.62 21.18
C GLU A 165 0.41 11.31 21.26
N LYS A 166 0.79 10.05 21.02
CA LYS A 166 2.19 9.67 20.90
C LYS A 166 2.72 10.06 19.53
N ASN A 167 4.03 10.31 19.46
CA ASN A 167 4.73 10.48 18.18
C ASN A 167 4.55 9.20 17.36
N THR A 168 3.72 9.26 16.32
CA THR A 168 3.37 8.12 15.49
C THR A 168 3.39 8.49 14.02
N TYR A 169 3.68 7.52 13.17
CA TYR A 169 3.60 7.66 11.74
C TYR A 169 2.15 7.47 11.28
N ASP A 170 1.67 8.29 10.35
CA ASP A 170 0.30 8.19 9.84
C ASP A 170 0.26 7.22 8.65
N THR A 171 -0.21 5.99 8.91
CA THR A 171 -0.38 4.93 7.90
C THR A 171 -1.79 4.86 7.32
N THR A 172 -2.58 5.94 7.41
CA THR A 172 -4.01 5.94 7.02
C THR A 172 -4.23 5.60 5.54
N ASN A 173 -3.24 5.81 4.66
CA ASN A 173 -3.31 5.46 3.24
C ASN A 173 -2.92 3.99 2.93
N PHE A 174 -2.77 3.14 3.95
CA PHE A 174 -2.37 1.74 3.79
C PHE A 174 -3.56 0.80 3.86
N MET A 175 -3.78 0.03 2.80
CA MET A 175 -4.84 -0.97 2.69
C MET A 175 -4.27 -2.39 2.82
N ILE A 176 -5.08 -3.33 3.30
CA ILE A 176 -4.67 -4.72 3.57
C ILE A 176 -5.55 -5.66 2.76
N LEU A 177 -4.93 -6.55 2.00
CA LEU A 177 -5.59 -7.58 1.22
C LEU A 177 -4.96 -8.94 1.51
N THR A 178 -5.74 -10.00 1.37
CA THR A 178 -5.18 -11.34 1.20
C THR A 178 -4.63 -11.49 -0.21
N LYS A 179 -3.72 -12.45 -0.41
CA LYS A 179 -3.23 -12.77 -1.75
C LYS A 179 -4.36 -13.22 -2.67
N GLU A 180 -5.35 -13.96 -2.15
CA GLU A 180 -6.49 -14.42 -2.93
C GLU A 180 -7.34 -13.25 -3.43
N GLN A 181 -7.72 -12.32 -2.54
CA GLN A 181 -8.48 -11.12 -2.90
C GLN A 181 -7.74 -10.26 -3.93
N PHE A 182 -6.45 -10.01 -3.73
CA PHE A 182 -5.68 -9.20 -4.67
C PHE A 182 -5.59 -9.86 -6.05
N GLN A 183 -5.35 -11.18 -6.09
CA GLN A 183 -5.29 -11.94 -7.33
C GLN A 183 -6.64 -11.92 -8.06
N GLU A 184 -7.76 -12.06 -7.36
CA GLU A 184 -9.10 -11.97 -7.95
C GLU A 184 -9.33 -10.60 -8.60
N ILE A 185 -9.00 -9.51 -7.91
CA ILE A 185 -9.22 -8.13 -8.39
C ILE A 185 -8.43 -7.81 -9.66
N ILE A 186 -7.17 -8.27 -9.76
CA ILE A 186 -6.30 -7.98 -10.90
C ILE A 186 -6.47 -8.95 -12.07
N THR A 187 -7.20 -10.05 -11.87
CA THR A 187 -7.50 -10.97 -12.96
C THR A 187 -8.63 -10.39 -13.84
N PRO A 188 -8.58 -10.55 -15.17
CA PRO A 188 -9.65 -10.10 -16.08
C PRO A 188 -11.01 -10.75 -15.83
#